data_AF-A0A9D6BJC2-F1
#
_entry.id   AF-A0A9D6BJC2-F1
#
_cell.length_a   1.000
_cell.length_b   1.000
_cell.length_c   1.000
_cell.angle_alpha   90.00
_cell.angle_beta   90.00
_cell.angle_gamma   90.00
#
_symmetry.space_group_name_H-M   'P 1'
#
loop_
_entity.id
_entity.type
_entity.pdbx_description
1 polymer ?
#
loop_
_entity_poly.entity_id
_entity_poly.type
_entity_poly.pdbx_seq_one_letter_code
_entity_poly.pdbx_strand_id
1 'polypeptide(L)'
;DDPRLEREARAIGQEQARLLSMASQFTRALQQADRQRVTLGSTGLTTSDVRTWLQQHPALHELLGDALSLPVRPVMVSPHDLIDVAEGEFERDRPGASLADGLPPPAEAAPGSLDTLSLPAELGALVSQLGRWRELGDAPRPVSDAILGGRFAQAAYRMQLMPLVGDAQAQTLKGLTGDLARSPWAWQLEPHHVQTNDEAVALISAGTLRPLDPESETSPP
;
A
#
# COMPACT_ATOMS: atom_id res chain seq x y z
N ASP A 1 0.96 60.37 24.41
CA ASP A 1 0.84 58.99 23.91
C ASP A 1 -0.45 58.37 24.40
N ASP A 2 -1.37 58.09 23.49
CA ASP A 2 -2.71 57.60 23.82
C ASP A 2 -2.74 56.06 23.74
N PRO A 3 -2.77 55.34 24.88
CA PRO A 3 -2.70 53.88 24.94
C PRO A 3 -3.93 53.18 24.34
N ARG A 4 -5.00 53.90 23.99
CA ARG A 4 -6.12 53.34 23.22
C ARG A 4 -5.76 53.18 21.74
N LEU A 5 -5.14 54.19 21.14
CA LEU A 5 -4.72 54.18 19.73
C LEU A 5 -3.70 53.07 19.46
N GLU A 6 -2.77 52.83 20.39
CA GLU A 6 -1.79 51.76 20.28
C GLU A 6 -2.43 50.36 20.33
N ARG A 7 -3.48 50.18 21.15
CA ARG A 7 -4.22 48.92 21.24
C ARG A 7 -5.08 48.66 20.00
N GLU A 8 -5.73 49.69 19.47
CA GLU A 8 -6.53 49.60 18.24
C GLU A 8 -5.63 49.31 17.02
N ALA A 9 -4.47 49.97 16.90
CA ALA A 9 -3.48 49.69 15.85
C ALA A 9 -2.95 48.24 15.94
N ARG A 10 -2.70 47.73 17.16
CA ARG A 10 -2.22 46.36 17.36
C ARG A 10 -3.29 45.31 17.03
N ALA A 11 -4.56 45.58 17.34
CA ALA A 11 -5.68 44.72 16.97
C ALA A 11 -5.85 44.64 15.44
N ILE A 12 -5.75 45.79 14.74
CA ILE A 12 -5.78 45.83 13.28
C ILE A 12 -4.61 45.06 12.68
N GLY A 13 -3.40 45.21 13.23
CA GLY A 13 -2.22 44.46 12.79
C GLY A 13 -2.38 42.94 12.96
N GLN A 14 -3.02 42.49 14.05
CA GLN A 14 -3.30 41.07 14.29
C GLN A 14 -4.33 40.50 13.32
N GLU A 15 -5.42 41.24 13.05
CA GLU A 15 -6.44 40.88 12.05
C GLU A 15 -5.81 40.77 10.64
N GLN A 16 -4.98 41.74 10.25
CA GLN A 16 -4.29 41.72 8.96
C GLN A 16 -3.30 40.57 8.83
N ALA A 17 -2.53 40.28 9.89
CA ALA A 17 -1.64 39.12 9.91
C ALA A 17 -2.41 37.80 9.79
N ARG A 18 -3.59 37.70 10.41
CA ARG A 18 -4.46 36.52 10.31
C ARG A 18 -5.00 36.33 8.89
N LEU A 19 -5.42 37.41 8.23
CA LEU A 19 -5.88 37.37 6.83
C LEU A 19 -4.75 36.96 5.86
N LEU A 20 -3.56 37.52 6.03
CA LEU A 20 -2.37 37.15 5.24
C LEU A 20 -1.99 35.66 5.45
N SER A 21 -2.07 35.17 6.68
CA SER A 21 -1.84 33.77 7.00
C SER A 21 -2.86 32.85 6.31
N MET A 22 -4.16 33.17 6.39
CA MET A 22 -5.22 32.39 5.73
C MET A 22 -5.07 32.37 4.21
N ALA A 23 -4.75 33.51 3.59
CA ALA A 23 -4.49 33.59 2.16
C ALA A 23 -3.30 32.70 1.75
N SER A 24 -2.21 32.71 2.53
CA SER A 24 -1.06 31.85 2.27
C SER A 24 -1.38 30.35 2.41
N GLN A 25 -2.24 29.98 3.37
CA GLN A 25 -2.69 28.60 3.56
C GLN A 25 -3.60 28.15 2.42
N PHE A 26 -4.50 29.02 1.96
CA PHE A 26 -5.38 28.75 0.82
C PHE A 26 -4.58 28.54 -0.47
N THR A 27 -3.63 29.42 -0.78
CA THR A 27 -2.77 29.28 -1.97
C THR A 27 -1.94 28.00 -1.93
N ARG A 28 -1.41 27.61 -0.77
CA ARG A 28 -0.70 26.33 -0.60
C ARG A 28 -1.63 25.13 -0.78
N ALA A 29 -2.85 25.17 -0.24
CA ALA A 29 -3.84 24.12 -0.43
C ALA A 29 -4.24 23.97 -1.90
N LEU A 30 -4.41 25.09 -2.63
CA LEU A 30 -4.71 25.08 -4.05
C LEU A 30 -3.56 24.48 -4.87
N GLN A 31 -2.33 24.89 -4.60
CA GLN A 31 -1.14 24.33 -5.26
C GLN A 31 -0.91 22.86 -4.93
N GLN A 32 -1.25 22.42 -3.72
CA GLN A 32 -1.15 21.02 -3.34
C GLN A 32 -2.21 20.16 -4.04
N ALA A 33 -3.44 20.67 -4.18
CA ALA A 33 -4.49 20.02 -4.96
C ALA A 33 -4.11 19.92 -6.45
N ASP A 34 -3.49 20.96 -7.01
CA ASP A 34 -3.02 20.97 -8.40
C ASP A 34 -1.84 20.00 -8.61
N ARG A 35 -0.91 19.90 -7.66
CA ARG A 35 0.20 18.92 -7.70
C ARG A 35 -0.26 17.47 -7.56
N GLN A 36 -1.39 17.23 -6.93
CA GLN A 36 -1.99 15.89 -6.81
C GLN A 36 -2.81 15.49 -8.04
N ARG A 37 -3.01 16.40 -9.00
CA ARG A 37 -3.69 16.12 -10.27
C ARG A 37 -2.73 15.39 -11.20
N VAL A 38 -2.95 14.08 -11.38
CA VAL A 38 -2.22 13.28 -12.37
C VAL A 38 -2.83 13.54 -13.75
N THR A 39 -2.11 14.30 -14.58
CA THR A 39 -2.44 14.59 -15.98
C THR A 39 -2.13 13.38 -16.86
N LEU A 40 -3.07 13.04 -17.74
CA LEU A 40 -2.96 11.96 -18.71
C LEU A 40 -2.58 12.53 -20.07
N GLY A 41 -1.31 12.32 -20.46
CA GLY A 41 -0.77 12.83 -21.72
C GLY A 41 -0.69 14.35 -21.80
N SER A 42 -0.54 14.89 -23.00
CA SER A 42 -0.40 16.33 -23.27
C SER A 42 -1.72 17.09 -23.40
N THR A 43 -2.85 16.41 -23.25
CA THR A 43 -4.20 16.96 -23.51
C THR A 43 -4.77 17.77 -22.34
N GLY A 44 -4.10 17.77 -21.19
CA GLY A 44 -4.58 18.45 -19.97
C GLY A 44 -5.70 17.71 -19.23
N LEU A 45 -6.11 16.53 -19.70
CA LEU A 45 -7.05 15.65 -19.00
C LEU A 45 -6.41 15.10 -17.73
N THR A 46 -7.18 14.99 -16.65
CA THR A 46 -6.70 14.39 -15.42
C THR A 46 -7.41 13.10 -15.08
N THR A 47 -6.80 12.32 -14.20
CA THR A 47 -7.38 11.04 -13.73
C THR A 47 -8.77 11.25 -13.10
N SER A 48 -9.00 12.40 -12.47
CA SER A 48 -10.31 12.79 -11.93
C SER A 48 -11.34 13.09 -13.02
N ASP A 49 -10.91 13.70 -14.14
CA ASP A 49 -11.79 13.99 -15.27
C ASP A 49 -12.20 12.68 -15.96
N VAL A 50 -11.25 11.77 -16.17
CA VAL A 50 -11.52 10.44 -16.73
C VAL A 50 -12.44 9.62 -15.82
N ARG A 51 -12.20 9.64 -14.50
CA ARG A 51 -13.09 8.99 -13.53
C ARG A 51 -14.52 9.54 -13.61
N THR A 52 -14.67 10.86 -13.61
CA THR A 52 -15.98 11.52 -13.67
C THR A 52 -16.71 11.17 -14.96
N TRP A 53 -16.00 11.18 -16.09
CA TRP A 53 -16.54 10.79 -17.38
C TRP A 53 -16.97 9.32 -17.42
N LEU A 54 -16.14 8.40 -16.91
CA LEU A 54 -16.48 6.96 -16.83
C LEU A 54 -17.71 6.71 -15.94
N GLN A 55 -17.85 7.45 -14.83
CA GLN A 55 -19.01 7.35 -13.94
C GLN A 55 -20.32 7.85 -14.58
N GLN A 56 -20.22 8.73 -15.58
CA GLN A 56 -21.38 9.24 -16.33
C GLN A 56 -21.76 8.35 -17.51
N HIS A 57 -20.98 7.30 -17.80
CA HIS A 57 -21.22 6.41 -18.93
C HIS A 57 -21.91 5.10 -18.45
N PRO A 58 -23.22 4.94 -18.67
CA PRO A 58 -23.99 3.84 -18.09
C PRO A 58 -23.66 2.47 -18.72
N ALA A 59 -23.11 2.45 -19.93
CA ALA A 59 -22.81 1.24 -20.69
C ALA A 59 -21.33 1.19 -21.07
N LEU A 60 -20.42 1.10 -20.08
CA LEU A 60 -18.96 1.06 -20.31
C LEU A 60 -18.50 0.01 -21.33
N HIS A 61 -19.23 -1.10 -21.47
CA HIS A 61 -18.94 -2.15 -22.43
C HIS A 61 -19.12 -1.70 -23.89
N GLU A 62 -19.97 -0.70 -24.16
CA GLU A 62 -20.15 -0.13 -25.50
C GLU A 62 -18.93 0.67 -25.97
N LEU A 63 -18.11 1.19 -25.05
CA LEU A 63 -16.87 1.92 -25.38
C LEU A 63 -15.86 1.04 -26.12
N LEU A 64 -15.91 -0.28 -25.89
CA LEU A 64 -15.08 -1.23 -26.60
C LEU A 64 -15.57 -1.46 -28.03
N GLY A 65 -16.84 -1.18 -28.34
CA GLY A 65 -17.45 -1.41 -29.65
C GLY A 65 -17.03 -2.75 -30.25
N ASP A 66 -16.53 -2.69 -31.48
CA ASP A 66 -15.97 -3.82 -32.22
C ASP A 66 -14.44 -3.96 -32.03
N ALA A 67 -13.80 -3.29 -31.08
CA ALA A 67 -12.34 -3.35 -30.91
C ALA A 67 -11.84 -4.79 -30.61
N LEU A 68 -12.69 -5.62 -30.02
CA LEU A 68 -12.44 -7.04 -29.78
C LEU A 68 -12.79 -7.95 -30.97
N SER A 69 -13.35 -7.40 -32.05
CA SER A 69 -13.72 -8.15 -33.26
C SER A 69 -12.54 -8.38 -34.22
N LEU A 70 -11.37 -7.80 -33.93
CA LEU A 70 -10.13 -8.16 -34.61
C LEU A 70 -9.59 -9.44 -33.98
N PRO A 71 -9.60 -10.59 -34.68
CA PRO A 71 -8.91 -11.77 -34.17
C PRO A 71 -7.43 -11.41 -34.01
N VAL A 72 -6.91 -11.55 -32.79
CA VAL A 72 -5.47 -11.54 -32.56
C VAL A 72 -4.91 -12.66 -33.44
N ARG A 73 -4.19 -12.31 -34.50
CA ARG A 73 -3.45 -13.28 -35.30
C ARG A 73 -2.12 -13.50 -34.59
N PRO A 74 -1.93 -14.59 -33.84
CA PRO A 74 -0.63 -14.86 -33.25
C PRO A 74 0.39 -14.99 -34.38
N VAL A 75 1.48 -14.23 -34.30
CA VAL A 75 2.64 -14.45 -35.14
C VAL A 75 3.45 -15.55 -34.46
N MET A 76 3.35 -16.78 -34.98
CA MET A 76 4.11 -17.90 -34.49
C MET A 76 5.55 -17.82 -35.03
N VAL A 77 6.49 -17.52 -34.15
CA VAL A 77 7.93 -17.61 -34.45
C VAL A 77 8.38 -19.03 -34.09
N SER A 78 9.09 -19.69 -35.01
CA SER A 78 9.53 -21.09 -34.90
C SER A 78 8.38 -22.12 -34.81
N PRO A 79 7.71 -22.42 -35.94
CA PRO A 79 6.62 -23.41 -35.97
C PRO A 79 7.04 -24.82 -35.54
N HIS A 80 8.31 -25.19 -35.75
CA HIS A 80 8.84 -26.51 -35.38
C HIS A 80 8.99 -26.67 -33.87
N ASP A 81 9.56 -25.68 -33.18
CA ASP A 81 9.67 -25.73 -31.71
C ASP A 81 8.29 -25.76 -31.05
N LEU A 82 7.31 -25.09 -31.64
CA LEU A 82 5.92 -25.12 -31.17
C LEU A 82 5.28 -26.50 -31.37
N ILE A 83 5.61 -27.21 -32.44
CA ILE A 83 5.17 -28.59 -32.67
C ILE A 83 5.81 -29.52 -31.64
N ASP A 84 7.13 -29.40 -31.41
CA ASP A 84 7.84 -30.25 -30.44
C ASP A 84 7.28 -30.07 -29.01
N VAL A 85 6.98 -28.82 -28.61
CA VAL A 85 6.35 -28.54 -27.32
C VAL A 85 4.91 -29.07 -27.29
N ALA A 86 4.15 -28.95 -28.38
CA ALA A 86 2.78 -29.46 -28.44
C ALA A 86 2.73 -30.99 -28.36
N GLU A 87 3.64 -31.69 -29.04
CA GLU A 87 3.81 -33.15 -28.95
C GLU A 87 4.17 -33.55 -27.51
N GLY A 88 5.14 -32.86 -26.91
CA GLY A 88 5.53 -33.09 -25.53
C GLY A 88 4.41 -32.82 -24.51
N GLU A 89 3.51 -31.87 -24.75
CA GLU A 89 2.33 -31.65 -23.90
C GLU A 89 1.21 -32.68 -24.16
N PHE A 90 1.12 -33.24 -25.36
CA PHE A 90 0.12 -34.25 -25.72
C PHE A 90 0.48 -35.63 -25.17
N GLU A 91 1.77 -35.97 -25.14
CA GLU A 91 2.28 -37.23 -24.59
C GLU A 91 2.35 -37.25 -23.05
N ARG A 92 2.25 -36.08 -22.41
CA ARG A 92 2.21 -35.99 -20.94
C ARG A 92 0.93 -36.63 -20.41
N ASP A 93 1.10 -37.71 -19.66
CA ASP A 93 0.02 -38.30 -18.87
C ASP A 93 -0.34 -37.36 -17.71
N ARG A 94 -1.41 -36.60 -17.90
CA ARG A 94 -1.99 -35.75 -16.85
C ARG A 94 -3.13 -36.52 -16.19
N PRO A 95 -3.31 -36.41 -14.86
CA PRO A 95 -4.59 -36.78 -14.26
C PRO A 95 -5.67 -36.04 -15.04
N GLY A 96 -6.67 -36.78 -15.55
CA GLY A 96 -7.70 -36.22 -16.42
C GLY A 96 -8.20 -34.92 -15.84
N ALA A 97 -8.07 -33.83 -16.60
CA ALA A 97 -8.61 -32.54 -16.18
C ALA A 97 -10.06 -32.81 -15.82
N SER A 98 -10.44 -32.58 -14.56
CA SER A 98 -11.85 -32.58 -14.19
C SER A 98 -12.53 -31.73 -15.24
N LEU A 99 -13.44 -32.33 -16.02
CA LEU A 99 -14.23 -31.63 -17.02
C LEU A 99 -14.60 -30.32 -16.36
N ALA A 100 -14.19 -29.20 -16.97
CA ALA A 100 -14.55 -27.90 -16.45
C ALA A 100 -16.07 -27.94 -16.41
N ASP A 101 -16.63 -28.10 -15.21
CA ASP A 101 -18.04 -27.86 -14.97
C ASP A 101 -18.27 -26.52 -15.63
N GLY A 102 -19.16 -26.51 -16.64
CA GLY A 102 -19.35 -25.37 -17.51
C GLY A 102 -19.48 -24.09 -16.68
N LEU A 103 -19.16 -22.95 -17.30
CA LEU A 103 -19.28 -21.66 -16.62
C LEU A 103 -20.57 -21.62 -15.80
N PRO A 104 -20.51 -21.28 -14.50
CA PRO A 104 -21.69 -21.27 -13.66
C PRO A 104 -22.77 -20.42 -14.35
N PRO A 105 -24.05 -20.81 -14.23
CA PRO A 105 -25.13 -20.08 -14.87
C PRO A 105 -25.05 -18.60 -14.49
N PRO A 106 -25.41 -17.68 -15.41
CA PRO A 106 -25.38 -16.25 -15.12
C PRO A 106 -26.18 -15.97 -13.84
N ALA A 107 -25.49 -15.42 -12.85
CA ALA A 107 -26.08 -15.03 -11.58
C ALA A 107 -26.17 -13.51 -11.55
N GLU A 108 -27.32 -12.97 -11.16
CA GLU A 108 -27.40 -11.56 -10.78
C GLU A 108 -26.41 -11.32 -9.63
N ALA A 109 -25.47 -10.41 -9.83
CA ALA A 109 -24.59 -9.98 -8.76
C ALA A 109 -25.45 -9.42 -7.63
N ALA A 110 -25.37 -10.02 -6.45
CA ALA A 110 -26.00 -9.47 -5.26
C ALA A 110 -25.54 -8.01 -5.11
N PRO A 111 -26.42 -7.10 -4.62
CA PRO A 111 -26.02 -5.72 -4.38
C PRO A 111 -24.79 -5.71 -3.48
N GLY A 112 -23.65 -5.34 -4.07
CA GLY A 112 -22.38 -5.30 -3.37
C GLY A 112 -22.44 -4.21 -2.32
N SER A 113 -22.25 -4.59 -1.06
CA SER A 113 -21.78 -3.63 -0.08
C SER A 113 -20.41 -3.16 -0.54
N LEU A 114 -20.20 -1.84 -0.64
CA LEU A 114 -18.87 -1.28 -0.56
C LEU A 114 -18.39 -1.54 0.87
N ASP A 115 -18.00 -2.77 1.16
CA ASP A 115 -17.21 -3.06 2.34
C ASP A 115 -15.92 -2.27 2.11
N THR A 116 -15.85 -1.11 2.76
CA THR A 116 -14.62 -0.39 2.95
C THR A 116 -13.61 -1.43 3.40
N LEU A 117 -12.65 -1.74 2.52
CA LEU A 117 -11.52 -2.62 2.80
C LEU A 117 -10.95 -2.17 4.14
N SER A 118 -11.34 -2.88 5.19
CA SER A 118 -10.87 -2.62 6.53
C SER A 118 -9.41 -3.01 6.47
N LEU A 119 -8.50 -2.10 6.83
CA LEU A 119 -7.08 -2.45 6.89
C LEU A 119 -6.96 -3.75 7.69
N PRO A 120 -6.21 -4.76 7.20
CA PRO A 120 -6.07 -6.02 7.90
C PRO A 120 -5.68 -5.77 9.35
N ALA A 121 -6.43 -6.37 10.29
CA ALA A 121 -6.24 -6.18 11.72
C ALA A 121 -4.79 -6.44 12.18
N GLU A 122 -4.06 -7.24 11.42
CA GLU A 122 -2.64 -7.55 11.57
C GLU A 122 -1.74 -6.30 11.68
N LEU A 123 -2.02 -5.22 10.94
CA LEU A 123 -1.21 -3.99 11.03
C LEU A 123 -1.33 -3.36 12.42
N GLY A 124 -2.56 -3.22 12.91
CA GLY A 124 -2.81 -2.66 14.25
C GLY A 124 -2.26 -3.55 15.35
N ALA A 125 -2.36 -4.88 15.18
CA ALA A 125 -1.79 -5.86 16.11
C ALA A 125 -0.26 -5.76 16.17
N LEU A 126 0.41 -5.64 15.02
CA LEU A 126 1.86 -5.48 14.92
C LEU A 126 2.33 -4.18 15.59
N VAL A 127 1.69 -3.05 15.29
CA VAL A 127 1.98 -1.75 15.94
C VAL A 127 1.85 -1.86 17.45
N SER A 128 0.76 -2.46 17.93
CA SER A 128 0.52 -2.65 19.37
C SER A 128 1.57 -3.54 20.02
N GLN A 129 2.01 -4.59 19.32
CA GLN A 129 3.02 -5.51 19.82
C GLN A 129 4.40 -4.85 19.95
N LEU A 130 4.84 -4.12 18.93
CA LEU A 130 6.11 -3.38 18.98
C LEU A 130 6.09 -2.29 20.06
N GLY A 131 4.93 -1.66 20.27
CA GLY A 131 4.71 -0.73 21.38
C GLY A 131 4.88 -1.39 22.75
N ARG A 132 4.21 -2.53 23.00
CA ARG A 132 4.36 -3.29 24.25
C ARG A 132 5.80 -3.74 24.49
N TRP A 133 6.50 -4.17 23.45
CA TRP A 133 7.89 -4.58 23.59
C TRP A 133 8.82 -3.45 24.01
N ARG A 134 8.57 -2.24 23.51
CA ARG A 134 9.28 -1.04 23.92
C ARG A 134 9.05 -0.73 25.41
N GLU A 135 7.81 -0.89 25.88
CA GLU A 135 7.48 -0.71 27.31
C GLU A 135 8.17 -1.74 28.22
N LEU A 136 8.40 -2.96 27.70
CA LEU A 136 9.09 -4.04 28.41
C LEU A 136 10.62 -3.90 28.43
N GLY A 137 11.18 -2.95 27.67
CA GLY A 137 12.59 -2.60 27.67
C GLY A 137 13.34 -2.91 26.38
N ASP A 138 14.58 -2.43 26.33
CA ASP A 138 15.39 -2.31 25.12
C ASP A 138 16.21 -3.57 24.80
N ALA A 139 15.58 -4.74 24.87
CA ALA A 139 16.23 -5.99 24.48
C ALA A 139 16.01 -6.29 22.98
N PRO A 140 17.05 -6.73 22.25
CA PRO A 140 16.87 -7.32 20.93
C PRO A 140 15.93 -8.53 20.97
N ARG A 141 15.11 -8.66 19.93
CA ARG A 141 14.11 -9.74 19.79
C ARG A 141 14.21 -10.36 18.40
N PRO A 142 13.93 -11.65 18.22
CA PRO A 142 13.92 -12.25 16.90
C PRO A 142 12.72 -11.72 16.09
N VAL A 143 12.91 -11.52 14.79
CA VAL A 143 11.84 -11.06 13.87
C VAL A 143 10.67 -12.04 13.88
N SER A 144 10.94 -13.33 14.02
CA SER A 144 9.92 -14.39 14.12
C SER A 144 8.87 -14.11 15.19
N ASP A 145 9.25 -13.54 16.34
CA ASP A 145 8.31 -13.28 17.42
C ASP A 145 7.30 -12.18 17.05
N ALA A 146 7.64 -11.29 16.11
CA ALA A 146 6.76 -10.21 15.65
C ALA A 146 5.74 -10.70 14.62
N ILE A 147 6.11 -11.69 13.81
CA ILE A 147 5.39 -12.03 12.58
C ILE A 147 4.77 -13.42 12.57
N LEU A 148 5.17 -14.35 13.45
CA LEU A 148 4.59 -15.69 13.52
C LEU A 148 3.27 -15.72 14.30
N GLY A 149 2.49 -16.79 14.12
CA GLY A 149 1.15 -16.99 14.68
C GLY A 149 0.02 -16.88 13.65
N GLY A 150 -1.13 -17.49 13.98
CA GLY A 150 -2.29 -17.50 13.10
C GLY A 150 -2.07 -18.33 11.83
N ARG A 151 -2.72 -17.94 10.74
CA ARG A 151 -2.57 -18.60 9.43
C ARG A 151 -1.35 -18.07 8.68
N PHE A 152 -0.82 -18.89 7.77
CA PHE A 152 0.31 -18.51 6.89
C PHE A 152 0.13 -17.12 6.25
N ALA A 153 -1.06 -16.82 5.72
CA ALA A 153 -1.34 -15.53 5.08
C ALA A 153 -1.18 -14.33 6.03
N GLN A 154 -1.49 -14.48 7.32
CA GLN A 154 -1.34 -13.42 8.32
C GLN A 154 0.14 -13.23 8.68
N ALA A 155 0.89 -14.31 8.81
CA ALA A 155 2.33 -14.25 9.05
C ALA A 155 3.09 -13.62 7.86
N ALA A 156 2.76 -14.06 6.63
CA ALA A 156 3.30 -13.49 5.41
C ALA A 156 2.98 -12.00 5.26
N TYR A 157 1.74 -11.60 5.59
CA TYR A 157 1.35 -10.20 5.58
C TYR A 157 2.14 -9.35 6.58
N ARG A 158 2.33 -9.83 7.82
CA ARG A 158 3.17 -9.14 8.81
C ARG A 158 4.62 -9.04 8.36
N MET A 159 5.17 -10.07 7.73
CA MET A 159 6.50 -10.03 7.12
C MET A 159 6.60 -8.97 6.02
N GLN A 160 5.56 -8.85 5.17
CA GLN A 160 5.49 -7.83 4.11
C GLN A 160 5.46 -6.40 4.68
N LEU A 161 5.00 -6.21 5.92
CA LEU A 161 4.98 -4.91 6.59
C LEU A 161 6.31 -4.52 7.24
N MET A 162 7.23 -5.47 7.46
CA MET A 162 8.52 -5.19 8.12
C MET A 162 9.33 -4.06 7.48
N PRO A 163 9.40 -3.91 6.13
CA PRO A 163 10.09 -2.78 5.50
C PRO A 163 9.58 -1.39 5.91
N LEU A 164 8.36 -1.27 6.42
CA LEU A 164 7.80 -0.01 6.92
C LEU A 164 8.27 0.32 8.34
N VAL A 165 8.78 -0.66 9.10
CA VAL A 165 9.23 -0.44 10.48
C VAL A 165 10.46 0.47 10.48
N GLY A 166 10.33 1.66 11.06
CA GLY A 166 11.39 2.66 11.10
C GLY A 166 11.64 3.40 9.77
N ASP A 167 10.76 3.26 8.76
CA ASP A 167 10.94 3.92 7.46
C ASP A 167 10.72 5.43 7.55
N ALA A 168 11.81 6.20 7.41
CA ALA A 168 11.80 7.66 7.45
C ALA A 168 10.84 8.30 6.42
N GLN A 169 10.67 7.70 5.24
CA GLN A 169 9.80 8.27 4.20
C GLN A 169 8.32 8.15 4.56
N ALA A 170 7.95 7.08 5.27
CA ALA A 170 6.58 6.80 5.68
C ALA A 170 6.17 7.49 7.00
N GLN A 171 7.09 8.12 7.74
CA GLN A 171 6.79 8.77 9.02
C GLN A 171 5.80 9.94 8.93
N THR A 172 5.66 10.55 7.76
CA THR A 172 4.71 11.66 7.52
C THR A 172 3.27 11.19 7.29
N LEU A 173 3.07 9.89 7.08
CA LEU A 173 1.75 9.31 6.87
C LEU A 173 0.92 9.35 8.16
N LYS A 174 -0.39 9.52 7.99
CA LYS A 174 -1.38 9.47 9.08
C LYS A 174 -1.86 8.03 9.27
N GLY A 175 -2.28 7.72 10.50
CA GLY A 175 -2.83 6.40 10.87
C GLY A 175 -1.75 5.33 11.07
N LEU A 176 -2.20 4.07 11.11
CA LEU A 176 -1.40 2.92 11.54
C LEU A 176 -0.12 2.70 10.71
N THR A 177 -0.15 2.99 9.40
CA THR A 177 1.06 2.91 8.56
C THR A 177 2.14 3.89 9.03
N GLY A 178 1.74 5.12 9.37
CA GLY A 178 2.66 6.10 9.93
C GLY A 178 3.10 5.73 11.34
N ASP A 179 2.22 5.12 12.14
CA ASP A 179 2.57 4.65 13.49
C ASP A 179 3.63 3.52 13.42
N LEU A 180 3.50 2.61 12.46
CA LEU A 180 4.50 1.58 12.19
C LEU A 180 5.84 2.19 11.74
N ALA A 181 5.79 3.21 10.89
CA ALA A 181 6.98 3.94 10.42
C ALA A 181 7.72 4.70 11.52
N ARG A 182 6.98 5.19 12.53
CA ARG A 182 7.54 5.85 13.73
C ARG A 182 7.93 4.87 14.83
N SER A 183 7.77 3.56 14.61
CA SER A 183 8.17 2.53 15.56
C SER A 183 9.69 2.60 15.78
N PRO A 184 10.18 2.72 17.03
CA PRO A 184 11.60 2.93 17.33
C PRO A 184 12.38 1.61 17.31
N TRP A 185 12.25 0.87 16.21
CA TRP A 185 12.87 -0.43 16.01
C TRP A 185 13.59 -0.43 14.68
N ALA A 186 14.83 -0.94 14.66
CA ALA A 186 15.54 -1.35 13.47
C ALA A 186 15.45 -2.88 13.34
N TRP A 187 15.42 -3.39 12.12
CA TRP A 187 15.41 -4.83 11.89
C TRP A 187 16.36 -5.23 10.77
N GLN A 188 16.83 -6.46 10.82
CA GLN A 188 17.69 -7.04 9.80
C GLN A 188 17.39 -8.53 9.66
N LEU A 189 17.48 -9.05 8.43
CA LEU A 189 17.50 -10.48 8.14
C LEU A 189 18.92 -10.97 7.93
N GLU A 190 19.14 -12.23 8.29
CA GLU A 190 20.35 -12.98 8.05
C GLU A 190 20.14 -13.98 6.90
N PRO A 191 21.18 -14.32 6.14
CA PRO A 191 21.09 -15.18 4.96
C PRO A 191 21.04 -16.67 5.32
N HIS A 192 20.37 -17.02 6.42
CA HIS A 192 20.13 -18.41 6.82
C HIS A 192 18.73 -18.59 7.42
N HIS A 193 18.21 -19.80 7.34
CA HIS A 193 16.89 -20.13 7.86
C HIS A 193 16.96 -20.80 9.22
N VAL A 194 15.95 -20.54 10.04
CA VAL A 194 15.71 -21.23 11.31
C VAL A 194 14.39 -21.98 11.23
N GLN A 195 14.36 -23.16 11.85
CA GLN A 195 13.11 -23.88 12.08
C GLN A 195 12.28 -23.16 13.13
N THR A 196 10.96 -23.21 12.98
CA THR A 196 10.03 -22.62 13.93
C THR A 196 9.09 -23.69 14.49
N ASN A 197 8.50 -23.41 15.65
CA ASN A 197 7.47 -24.24 16.26
C ASN A 197 6.04 -23.80 15.83
N ASP A 198 5.92 -22.90 14.86
CA ASP A 198 4.65 -22.40 14.35
C ASP A 198 3.97 -23.45 13.44
N GLU A 199 2.66 -23.61 13.58
CA GLU A 199 1.87 -24.60 12.83
C GLU A 199 1.85 -24.31 11.32
N ALA A 200 1.87 -23.03 10.93
CA ALA A 200 1.74 -22.60 9.55
C ALA A 200 3.08 -22.28 8.87
N VAL A 201 4.17 -22.12 9.64
CA VAL A 201 5.48 -21.69 9.11
C VAL A 201 6.60 -22.60 9.62
N ALA A 202 7.01 -23.59 8.81
CA ALA A 202 8.08 -24.51 9.20
C ALA A 202 9.47 -23.87 9.25
N LEU A 203 9.75 -22.91 8.36
CA LEU A 203 11.05 -22.25 8.21
C LEU A 203 10.88 -20.75 7.98
N ILE A 204 11.78 -19.95 8.55
CA ILE A 204 11.86 -18.52 8.30
C ILE A 204 13.32 -18.06 8.25
N SER A 205 13.63 -17.03 7.46
CA SER A 205 14.93 -16.37 7.54
C SER A 205 15.13 -15.84 8.96
N ALA A 206 16.30 -16.12 9.55
CA ALA A 206 16.63 -15.54 10.84
C ALA A 206 16.68 -14.02 10.71
N GLY A 207 16.32 -13.32 11.78
CA GLY A 207 16.37 -11.88 11.80
C GLY A 207 16.24 -11.36 13.21
N THR A 208 16.74 -10.15 13.42
CA THR A 208 16.72 -9.48 14.72
C THR A 208 16.07 -8.11 14.61
N LEU A 209 15.16 -7.81 15.52
CA LEU A 209 14.62 -6.50 15.85
C LEU A 209 15.42 -5.91 17.00
N ARG A 210 15.96 -4.70 16.83
CA ARG A 210 16.73 -3.98 17.83
C ARG A 210 16.06 -2.63 18.11
N PRO A 211 15.95 -2.20 19.36
CA PRO A 211 15.51 -0.84 19.67
C PRO A 211 16.46 0.16 19.03
N LEU A 212 15.93 1.29 18.53
CA LEU A 212 16.75 2.41 18.09
C LEU A 212 17.19 3.21 19.32
N ASP A 213 18.50 3.38 19.51
CA ASP A 213 19.03 4.26 20.53
C ASP A 213 18.66 5.72 20.20
N PRO A 214 18.13 6.50 21.16
CA PRO A 214 17.70 7.89 20.94
C PRO A 214 18.84 8.85 20.53
N GLU A 215 20.11 8.42 20.59
CA GLU A 215 21.28 9.27 20.28
C GLU A 215 21.79 9.16 18.84
N SER A 216 21.18 8.31 17.99
CA SER A 216 21.68 8.05 16.63
C SER A 216 21.34 9.15 15.59
N GLU A 217 20.56 10.17 15.95
CA GLU A 217 20.08 11.20 14.99
C GLU A 217 21.07 12.34 14.69
N THR A 218 22.26 12.37 15.29
CA THR A 218 23.21 13.48 15.09
C THR A 218 24.50 13.07 14.40
N SER A 219 24.46 12.80 13.09
CA SER A 219 25.60 13.12 12.22
C SER A 219 25.19 13.19 10.75
N PRO A 220 25.06 14.39 10.15
CA PRO A 220 25.13 14.53 8.71
C PRO A 220 26.59 14.67 8.24
N PRO A 221 26.88 14.34 6.96
CA PRO A 221 28.18 14.56 6.32
C PRO A 221 28.47 16.04 6.03
#